data_AF-A0A1I2CAS8-F1
#
_entry.id   AF-A0A1I2CAS8-F1
#
_cell.length_a   1.000
_cell.length_b   1.000
_cell.length_c   1.000
_cell.angle_alpha   90.00
_cell.angle_beta   90.00
_cell.angle_gamma   90.00
#
_symmetry.space_group_name_H-M   'P 1'
#
loop_
_entity.id
_entity.type
_entity.pdbx_description
1 polymer ?
#
loop_
_entity_poly.entity_id
_entity_poly.type
_entity_poly.pdbx_seq_one_letter_code
_entity_poly.pdbx_strand_id
1 'polypeptide(L)'
;MVNIMKKLNYAKLNVNGNSTVFILDDVNRLNYPMISQKLMSNEFLAAEQVCYIKNINDDSKYRLEMMGGEFCVNAALSFIGYNCFINNSGDMFDFEMSGADGLIAGKANLDTEIELTSSNYKNIPFVKEATHIIFASTIPEKFAILEDLYDLTREDVKIVMRYGNDIKQLFNYPLEDTKAGTWKIIEDRTNSDSIFDVAIYKK
;
A
#
# COMPACT_ATOMS: atom_id res chain seq x y z
N MET A 1 -39.55 10.38 3.86
CA MET A 1 -38.22 10.16 4.50
C MET A 1 -37.31 11.25 3.99
N VAL A 2 -36.75 12.09 4.88
CA VAL A 2 -35.73 13.07 4.49
C VAL A 2 -34.46 12.28 4.21
N ASN A 3 -34.03 12.23 2.96
CA ASN A 3 -32.78 11.60 2.58
C ASN A 3 -31.66 12.56 3.02
N ILE A 4 -31.09 12.34 4.21
CA ILE A 4 -29.99 13.17 4.72
C ILE A 4 -28.76 12.81 3.90
N MET A 5 -28.47 13.64 2.90
CA MET A 5 -27.28 13.52 2.06
C MET A 5 -26.06 13.95 2.89
N LYS A 6 -25.36 12.98 3.48
CA LYS A 6 -24.12 13.26 4.23
C LYS A 6 -22.99 13.55 3.24
N LYS A 7 -22.49 14.78 3.24
CA LYS A 7 -21.25 15.15 2.54
C LYS A 7 -20.06 14.68 3.37
N LEU A 8 -19.04 14.13 2.71
CA LEU A 8 -17.79 13.74 3.32
C LEU A 8 -16.63 14.49 2.65
N ASN A 9 -15.74 15.03 3.44
CA ASN A 9 -14.46 15.57 3.00
C ASN A 9 -13.50 14.41 2.73
N TYR A 10 -12.87 14.45 1.56
CA TYR A 10 -11.96 13.39 1.14
C TYR A 10 -10.80 13.95 0.31
N ALA A 11 -9.70 13.19 0.26
CA ALA A 11 -8.63 13.35 -0.71
C ALA A 11 -8.52 12.06 -1.52
N LYS A 12 -8.55 12.15 -2.86
CA LYS A 12 -8.25 11.00 -3.73
C LYS A 12 -6.80 11.13 -4.20
N LEU A 13 -6.00 10.14 -3.86
CA LEU A 13 -4.58 10.09 -4.18
C LEU A 13 -4.30 8.87 -5.05
N ASN A 14 -3.31 8.95 -5.91
CA ASN A 14 -3.00 7.89 -6.86
C ASN A 14 -1.50 7.63 -6.85
N VAL A 15 -1.12 6.43 -6.45
CA VAL A 15 0.26 5.93 -6.58
C VAL A 15 0.25 4.89 -7.70
N ASN A 16 0.78 5.27 -8.87
CA ASN A 16 1.00 4.38 -10.02
C ASN A 16 -0.24 3.59 -10.48
N GLY A 17 -1.40 4.25 -10.55
CA GLY A 17 -2.68 3.64 -10.93
C GLY A 17 -3.50 3.15 -9.74
N ASN A 18 -2.86 2.89 -8.58
CA ASN A 18 -3.53 2.37 -7.40
C ASN A 18 -4.11 3.51 -6.55
N SER A 19 -5.33 3.92 -6.89
CA SER A 19 -5.96 5.06 -6.25
C SER A 19 -6.57 4.74 -4.88
N THR A 20 -6.20 5.53 -3.88
CA THR A 20 -6.75 5.48 -2.52
C THR A 20 -7.55 6.75 -2.24
N VAL A 21 -8.79 6.59 -1.77
CA VAL A 21 -9.59 7.70 -1.24
C VAL A 21 -9.43 7.76 0.28
N PHE A 22 -8.90 8.87 0.77
CA PHE A 22 -8.76 9.19 2.19
C PHE A 22 -9.97 9.99 2.67
N ILE A 23 -10.73 9.44 3.61
CA ILE A 23 -11.83 10.14 4.27
C ILE A 23 -11.26 10.92 5.45
N LEU A 24 -11.44 12.24 5.39
CA LEU A 24 -10.87 13.20 6.34
C LEU A 24 -11.79 13.46 7.54
N ASP A 25 -13.09 13.16 7.38
CA ASP A 25 -14.05 13.29 8.47
C ASP A 25 -14.03 12.07 9.38
N ASP A 26 -14.35 12.29 10.66
CA ASP A 26 -14.56 11.19 11.59
C ASP A 26 -15.84 10.42 11.23
N VAL A 27 -15.65 9.17 10.79
CA VAL A 27 -16.71 8.26 10.39
C VAL A 27 -16.72 7.05 11.32
N ASN A 28 -17.88 6.71 11.87
CA ASN A 28 -18.06 5.48 12.65
C ASN A 28 -17.75 4.26 11.77
N ARG A 29 -16.90 3.36 12.27
CA ARG A 29 -16.42 2.15 11.58
C ARG A 29 -17.54 1.25 11.04
N LEU A 30 -18.71 1.22 11.69
CA LEU A 30 -19.89 0.49 11.21
C LEU A 30 -20.36 0.95 9.82
N ASN A 31 -20.03 2.18 9.42
CA ASN A 31 -20.37 2.73 8.11
C ASN A 31 -19.29 2.48 7.04
N TYR A 32 -18.12 1.95 7.40
CA TYR A 32 -17.01 1.76 6.45
C TYR A 32 -17.40 0.89 5.26
N PRO A 33 -18.03 -0.29 5.43
CA PRO A 33 -18.34 -1.15 4.29
C PRO A 33 -19.24 -0.46 3.26
N MET A 34 -20.32 0.18 3.71
CA MET A 34 -21.27 0.87 2.84
C MET A 34 -20.62 2.08 2.14
N ILE A 35 -19.84 2.87 2.87
CA ILE A 35 -19.19 4.05 2.29
C ILE A 35 -18.10 3.63 1.31
N SER A 36 -17.26 2.67 1.67
CA SER A 36 -16.17 2.19 0.82
C SER A 36 -16.69 1.58 -0.47
N GLN A 37 -17.74 0.75 -0.40
CA GLN A 37 -18.39 0.20 -1.59
C GLN A 37 -18.86 1.28 -2.56
N LYS A 38 -19.45 2.37 -2.05
CA LYS A 38 -19.86 3.50 -2.89
C LYS A 38 -18.67 4.20 -3.52
N LEU A 39 -17.64 4.54 -2.74
CA LEU A 39 -16.47 5.29 -3.23
C LEU A 39 -15.66 4.48 -4.25
N MET A 40 -15.63 3.15 -4.12
CA MET A 40 -14.96 2.26 -5.07
C MET A 40 -15.75 2.04 -6.36
N SER A 41 -17.05 2.30 -6.37
CA SER A 41 -17.85 2.07 -7.57
C SER A 41 -17.52 3.06 -8.68
N ASN A 42 -17.68 2.61 -9.92
CA ASN A 42 -17.48 3.44 -11.12
C ASN A 42 -18.46 4.62 -11.20
N GLU A 43 -19.57 4.58 -10.46
CA GLU A 43 -20.59 5.63 -10.43
C GLU A 43 -20.19 6.82 -9.55
N PHE A 44 -19.23 6.64 -8.64
CA PHE A 44 -18.75 7.70 -7.75
C PHE A 44 -17.30 8.04 -8.05
N LEU A 45 -16.36 7.49 -7.28
CA LEU A 45 -14.97 7.90 -7.36
C LEU A 45 -14.09 6.87 -8.06
N ALA A 46 -14.56 5.65 -8.35
CA ALA A 46 -13.75 4.59 -8.94
C ALA A 46 -12.39 4.46 -8.22
N ALA A 47 -12.43 4.42 -6.88
CA ALA A 47 -11.25 4.20 -6.07
C ALA A 47 -10.91 2.71 -6.05
N GLU A 48 -9.62 2.36 -6.01
CA GLU A 48 -9.23 0.96 -5.78
C GLU A 48 -9.32 0.62 -4.29
N GLN A 49 -9.05 1.61 -3.43
CA GLN A 49 -9.00 1.45 -1.98
C GLN A 49 -9.56 2.67 -1.26
N VAL A 50 -10.00 2.48 -0.02
CA VAL A 50 -10.49 3.55 0.85
C VAL A 50 -9.79 3.46 2.21
N CYS A 51 -9.30 4.60 2.67
CA CYS A 51 -8.66 4.78 3.97
C CYS A 51 -9.44 5.83 4.77
N TYR A 52 -9.66 5.58 6.06
CA TYR A 52 -10.31 6.50 6.96
C TYR A 52 -9.27 7.06 7.94
N ILE A 53 -9.13 8.38 7.97
CA ILE A 53 -8.17 9.04 8.86
C ILE A 53 -8.86 9.29 10.20
N LYS A 54 -8.30 8.73 11.26
CA LYS A 54 -8.68 9.00 12.64
C LYS A 54 -7.67 9.95 13.24
N ASN A 55 -8.17 11.05 13.82
CA ASN A 55 -7.35 11.91 14.66
C ASN A 55 -7.33 11.28 16.07
N ILE A 56 -6.15 10.90 16.56
CA ILE A 56 -6.00 10.50 17.96
C ILE A 56 -5.89 11.81 18.76
N ASN A 57 -6.76 11.99 19.75
CA ASN A 57 -6.73 13.18 20.61
C ASN A 57 -5.35 13.33 21.26
N ASP A 58 -4.80 14.56 21.14
CA ASP A 58 -3.47 15.01 21.54
C ASP A 58 -2.28 14.43 20.75
N ASP A 59 -1.48 15.34 20.19
CA ASP A 59 -0.16 15.14 19.56
C ASP A 59 -0.09 14.48 18.17
N SER A 60 -0.94 14.89 17.23
CA SER A 60 -0.67 14.75 15.79
C SER A 60 -0.40 13.31 15.30
N LYS A 61 -0.89 12.31 16.05
CA LYS A 61 -0.82 10.90 15.65
C LYS A 61 -2.05 10.57 14.82
N TYR A 62 -1.85 10.56 13.52
CA TYR A 62 -2.86 10.03 12.60
C TYR A 62 -2.93 8.52 12.77
N ARG A 63 -4.16 7.98 12.78
CA ARG A 63 -4.38 6.56 12.56
C ARG A 63 -5.11 6.35 11.25
N LEU A 64 -4.48 5.61 10.36
CA LEU A 64 -5.02 5.21 9.08
C LEU A 64 -5.75 3.88 9.23
N GLU A 65 -7.05 3.87 9.05
CA GLU A 65 -7.85 2.65 9.02
C GLU A 65 -8.24 2.32 7.57
N MET A 66 -7.62 1.29 7.01
CA MET A 66 -8.04 0.77 5.70
C MET A 66 -9.43 0.14 5.80
N MET A 67 -10.18 0.21 4.71
CA MET A 67 -11.55 -0.31 4.63
C MET A 67 -11.69 -1.78 5.04
N GLY A 68 -10.68 -2.62 4.76
CA GLY A 68 -10.65 -4.04 5.13
C GLY A 68 -9.87 -4.32 6.41
N GLY A 69 -9.30 -3.30 7.08
CA GLY A 69 -8.44 -3.46 8.24
C GLY A 69 -7.03 -3.96 7.93
N GLU A 70 -6.66 -4.07 6.66
CA GLU A 70 -5.35 -4.48 6.20
C GLU A 70 -4.31 -3.36 6.30
N PHE A 71 -3.03 -3.73 6.20
CA PHE A 71 -1.96 -2.79 5.92
C PHE A 71 -1.87 -2.52 4.41
N CYS A 72 -1.64 -1.27 4.00
CA CYS A 72 -1.45 -0.92 2.60
C CYS A 72 -0.32 0.09 2.39
N VAL A 73 0.78 -0.34 1.75
CA VAL A 73 1.93 0.52 1.47
C VAL A 73 1.58 1.68 0.53
N ASN A 74 0.70 1.47 -0.47
CA ASN A 74 0.31 2.54 -1.39
C ASN A 74 -0.47 3.64 -0.69
N ALA A 75 -1.35 3.26 0.24
CA ALA A 75 -2.06 4.22 1.07
C ALA A 75 -1.10 4.92 2.04
N ALA A 76 -0.16 4.20 2.67
CA ALA A 76 0.86 4.82 3.52
C ALA A 76 1.70 5.86 2.75
N LEU A 77 2.20 5.50 1.55
CA LEU A 77 2.97 6.43 0.70
C LEU A 77 2.13 7.64 0.26
N SER A 78 0.88 7.40 -0.14
CA SER A 78 -0.06 8.47 -0.48
C SER A 78 -0.27 9.42 0.70
N PHE A 79 -0.45 8.87 1.89
CA PHE A 79 -0.65 9.66 3.10
C PHE A 79 0.60 10.46 3.48
N ILE A 80 1.79 9.89 3.34
CA ILE A 80 3.06 10.61 3.57
C ILE A 80 3.19 11.81 2.63
N GLY A 81 2.91 11.63 1.34
CA GLY A 81 2.91 12.73 0.37
C GLY A 81 1.83 13.78 0.67
N TYR A 82 0.63 13.34 1.04
CA TYR A 82 -0.46 14.25 1.41
C TYR A 82 -0.16 15.05 2.68
N ASN A 83 0.37 14.40 3.72
CA ASN A 83 0.73 15.06 4.98
C ASN A 83 1.83 16.12 4.74
N CYS A 84 2.84 15.77 3.94
CA CYS A 84 3.88 16.69 3.53
C CYS A 84 3.31 17.92 2.79
N PHE A 85 2.38 17.69 1.85
CA PHE A 85 1.70 18.75 1.10
C PHE A 85 0.87 19.68 1.99
N ILE A 86 0.04 19.15 2.89
CA ILE A 86 -0.85 19.98 3.72
C ILE A 86 -0.10 20.73 4.82
N ASN A 87 1.01 20.17 5.32
CA ASN A 87 1.81 20.80 6.37
C ASN A 87 2.97 21.63 5.83
N ASN A 88 3.23 21.55 4.52
CA ASN A 88 4.41 22.14 3.88
C ASN A 88 5.70 21.82 4.64
N SER A 89 5.81 20.57 5.12
CA SER A 89 6.95 20.05 5.87
C SER A 89 7.27 18.63 5.42
N GLY A 90 8.56 18.40 5.18
CA GLY A 90 9.11 17.08 4.89
C GLY A 90 9.73 16.37 6.10
N ASP A 91 9.45 16.88 7.30
CA ASP A 91 9.98 16.33 8.53
C ASP A 91 9.44 14.92 8.77
N MET A 92 10.21 14.16 9.55
CA MET A 92 9.78 12.82 9.95
C MET A 92 8.61 12.94 10.92
N PHE A 93 7.56 12.15 10.70
CA PHE A 93 6.40 12.08 11.57
C PHE A 93 5.95 10.63 11.72
N ASP A 94 5.31 10.31 12.85
CA ASP A 94 4.81 8.96 13.11
C ASP A 94 3.28 8.89 12.91
N PHE A 95 2.82 7.77 12.39
CA PHE A 95 1.39 7.46 12.27
C PHE A 95 1.14 5.98 12.52
N GLU A 96 -0.09 5.62 12.89
CA GLU A 96 -0.53 4.24 12.99
C GLU A 96 -1.29 3.84 11.72
N MET A 97 -1.25 2.54 11.40
CA MET A 97 -2.03 1.99 10.31
C MET A 97 -2.63 0.64 10.67
N SER A 98 -3.84 0.36 10.20
CA SER A 98 -4.42 -0.98 10.31
C SER A 98 -3.50 -2.04 9.72
N GLY A 99 -3.45 -3.23 10.32
CA GLY A 99 -2.60 -4.35 9.88
C GLY A 99 -1.10 -4.18 10.13
N ALA A 100 -0.67 -3.12 10.84
CA ALA A 100 0.71 -2.95 11.30
C ALA A 100 0.78 -2.94 12.84
N ASP A 101 1.78 -3.61 13.40
CA ASP A 101 2.08 -3.59 14.83
C ASP A 101 3.00 -2.39 15.14
N GLY A 102 2.43 -1.34 15.71
CA GLY A 102 3.18 -0.15 16.16
C GLY A 102 3.15 1.05 15.21
N LEU A 103 4.01 2.02 15.48
CA LEU A 103 4.12 3.27 14.73
C LEU A 103 4.92 3.08 13.44
N ILE A 104 4.48 3.76 12.38
CA ILE A 104 5.16 3.88 11.10
C ILE A 104 5.72 5.29 10.99
N ALA A 105 7.02 5.40 10.77
CA ALA A 105 7.67 6.67 10.49
C ALA A 105 7.50 7.03 9.01
N GLY A 106 6.84 8.14 8.75
CA GLY A 106 6.72 8.78 7.45
C GLY A 106 7.74 9.90 7.29
N LYS A 107 8.38 9.96 6.12
CA LYS A 107 9.20 11.11 5.72
C LYS A 107 9.09 11.26 4.21
N ALA A 108 8.76 12.46 3.75
CA ALA A 108 8.91 12.86 2.36
C ALA A 108 9.82 14.07 2.36
N ASN A 109 10.85 14.11 1.53
CA ASN A 109 11.65 15.32 1.45
C ASN A 109 10.99 16.28 0.44
N LEU A 110 10.74 17.53 0.86
CA LEU A 110 10.13 18.58 0.03
C LEU A 110 10.99 18.93 -1.19
N ASP A 111 12.31 18.69 -1.07
CA ASP A 111 13.31 18.86 -2.13
C ASP A 111 13.63 17.55 -2.86
N THR A 112 13.00 16.42 -2.50
CA THR A 112 13.10 15.22 -3.34
C THR A 112 12.18 15.41 -4.52
N GLU A 113 12.77 15.40 -5.71
CA GLU A 113 12.02 15.02 -6.90
C GLU A 113 11.47 13.61 -6.65
N ILE A 114 10.18 13.52 -6.34
CA ILE A 114 9.44 12.28 -6.59
C ILE A 114 9.44 12.14 -8.10
N GLU A 115 10.43 11.43 -8.63
CA GLU A 115 10.53 11.18 -10.04
C GLU A 115 9.49 10.11 -10.41
N LEU A 116 8.34 10.57 -10.89
CA LEU A 116 7.38 9.71 -11.58
C LEU A 116 7.97 9.37 -12.94
N THR A 117 8.66 8.24 -12.99
CA THR A 117 9.23 7.74 -14.23
C THR A 117 8.27 6.74 -14.88
N SER A 118 7.95 6.93 -16.16
CA SER A 118 7.35 5.88 -16.98
C SER A 118 8.40 4.86 -17.44
N SER A 119 9.65 5.03 -17.00
CA SER A 119 10.74 4.09 -17.27
C SER A 119 10.41 2.73 -16.69
N ASN A 120 10.70 1.72 -17.49
CA ASN A 120 10.68 0.34 -17.03
C ASN A 120 11.59 0.19 -15.80
N TYR A 121 11.17 -0.61 -14.81
CA TYR A 121 11.92 -0.81 -13.57
C TYR A 121 13.38 -1.25 -13.79
N LYS A 122 13.69 -1.91 -14.91
CA LYS A 122 15.06 -2.29 -15.30
C LYS A 122 15.99 -1.08 -15.51
N ASN A 123 15.42 0.09 -15.80
CA ASN A 123 16.15 1.31 -16.12
C ASN A 123 16.13 2.32 -14.97
N ILE A 124 15.54 1.98 -13.82
CA ILE A 124 15.49 2.86 -12.66
C ILE A 124 16.86 2.83 -11.97
N PRO A 125 17.59 3.96 -11.86
CA PRO A 125 18.96 3.98 -11.35
C PRO A 125 19.11 3.38 -9.95
N PHE A 126 18.14 3.62 -9.05
CA PHE A 126 18.21 3.18 -7.66
C PHE A 126 17.94 1.69 -7.45
N VAL A 127 17.44 0.95 -8.45
CA VAL A 127 17.09 -0.48 -8.27
C VAL A 127 18.29 -1.31 -7.81
N LYS A 128 19.49 -0.94 -8.24
CA LYS A 128 20.76 -1.58 -7.82
C LYS A 128 21.08 -1.37 -6.34
N GLU A 129 20.58 -0.30 -5.75
CA GLU A 129 20.87 0.12 -4.37
C GLU A 129 19.76 -0.29 -3.39
N ALA A 130 18.59 -0.67 -3.90
CA ALA A 130 17.41 -0.98 -3.11
C ALA A 130 17.68 -2.08 -2.08
N THR A 131 17.37 -1.80 -0.81
CA THR A 131 17.49 -2.78 0.29
C THR A 131 16.24 -3.65 0.43
N HIS A 132 15.08 -3.11 0.05
CA HIS A 132 13.79 -3.79 0.09
C HIS A 132 13.00 -3.42 -1.16
N ILE A 133 12.33 -4.41 -1.76
CA ILE A 133 11.37 -4.21 -2.85
C ILE A 133 10.08 -4.91 -2.46
N ILE A 134 8.95 -4.21 -2.62
CA ILE A 134 7.65 -4.69 -2.16
C ILE A 134 6.69 -4.84 -3.34
N PHE A 135 6.24 -6.07 -3.61
CA PHE A 135 5.17 -6.37 -4.53
C PHE A 135 3.83 -6.39 -3.79
N ALA A 136 3.24 -5.21 -3.65
CA ALA A 136 1.91 -5.06 -3.05
C ALA A 136 0.77 -5.23 -4.07
N SER A 137 1.08 -5.20 -5.37
CA SER A 137 0.12 -5.25 -6.47
C SER A 137 -0.31 -6.67 -6.87
N THR A 138 -1.51 -6.76 -7.41
CA THR A 138 -2.13 -7.96 -7.97
C THR A 138 -1.94 -7.99 -9.48
N ILE A 139 -0.69 -8.17 -9.91
CA ILE A 139 -0.32 -8.30 -11.33
C ILE A 139 0.22 -9.71 -11.63
N PRO A 140 -0.13 -10.31 -12.78
CA PRO A 140 0.38 -11.64 -13.14
C PRO A 140 1.89 -11.63 -13.41
N GLU A 141 2.45 -10.51 -13.84
CA GLU A 141 3.87 -10.41 -14.23
C GLU A 141 4.83 -10.37 -13.04
N LYS A 142 4.34 -10.35 -11.79
CA LYS A 142 5.18 -10.14 -10.59
C LYS A 142 6.31 -11.17 -10.45
N PHE A 143 6.11 -12.41 -10.87
CA PHE A 143 7.14 -13.45 -10.82
C PHE A 143 8.18 -13.28 -11.94
N ALA A 144 7.77 -12.84 -13.13
CA ALA A 144 8.72 -12.45 -14.17
C ALA A 144 9.56 -11.23 -13.74
N ILE A 145 8.94 -10.25 -13.09
CA ILE A 145 9.66 -9.10 -12.50
C ILE A 145 10.60 -9.57 -11.40
N LEU A 146 10.16 -10.49 -10.52
CA LEU A 146 11.01 -11.08 -9.49
C LEU A 146 12.26 -11.73 -10.10
N GLU A 147 12.10 -12.54 -11.15
CA GLU A 147 13.24 -13.13 -11.86
C GLU A 147 14.20 -12.07 -12.39
N ASP A 148 13.68 -11.06 -13.08
CA ASP A 148 14.48 -9.96 -13.63
C ASP A 148 15.25 -9.20 -12.53
N LEU A 149 14.66 -9.02 -11.35
CA LEU A 149 15.30 -8.31 -10.24
C LEU A 149 16.51 -9.04 -9.66
N TYR A 150 16.70 -10.35 -9.91
CA TYR A 150 17.81 -11.11 -9.33
C TYR A 150 19.17 -10.52 -9.72
N ASP A 151 19.34 -10.19 -11.00
CA ASP A 151 20.60 -9.62 -11.52
C ASP A 151 20.67 -8.10 -11.38
N LEU A 152 19.52 -7.44 -11.19
CA LEU A 152 19.43 -5.97 -11.16
C LEU A 152 19.66 -5.38 -9.77
N THR A 153 19.57 -6.19 -8.71
CA THR A 153 19.58 -5.72 -7.32
C THR A 153 20.85 -6.16 -6.60
N ARG A 154 21.17 -5.49 -5.50
CA ARG A 154 22.22 -5.90 -4.55
C ARG A 154 21.97 -7.26 -3.91
N GLU A 155 23.02 -7.88 -3.36
CA GLU A 155 22.99 -9.27 -2.88
C GLU A 155 22.11 -9.48 -1.62
N ASP A 156 22.07 -8.50 -0.74
CA ASP A 156 21.33 -8.55 0.54
C ASP A 156 19.91 -7.96 0.45
N VAL A 157 19.42 -7.68 -0.76
CA VAL A 157 18.05 -7.18 -0.96
C VAL A 157 17.03 -8.18 -0.40
N LYS A 158 15.94 -7.66 0.15
CA LYS A 158 14.76 -8.45 0.50
C LYS A 158 13.59 -8.11 -0.39
N ILE A 159 12.93 -9.14 -0.92
CA ILE A 159 11.66 -8.95 -1.63
C ILE A 159 10.51 -9.34 -0.72
N VAL A 160 9.50 -8.50 -0.59
CA VAL A 160 8.26 -8.81 0.13
C VAL A 160 7.14 -8.84 -0.89
N MET A 161 6.49 -10.00 -1.06
CA MET A 161 5.49 -10.18 -2.11
C MET A 161 4.18 -10.71 -1.54
N ARG A 162 3.08 -10.06 -1.93
CA ARG A 162 1.74 -10.58 -1.69
C ARG A 162 1.39 -11.64 -2.73
N TYR A 163 0.85 -12.76 -2.27
CA TYR A 163 0.32 -13.86 -3.10
C TYR A 163 -1.00 -14.36 -2.52
N GLY A 164 -1.70 -15.26 -3.22
CA GLY A 164 -2.95 -15.86 -2.73
C GLY A 164 -3.16 -17.26 -3.24
N ASN A 165 -3.11 -18.26 -2.36
CA ASN A 165 -3.41 -19.66 -2.69
C ASN A 165 -4.88 -20.01 -2.40
N ASP A 166 -5.36 -21.12 -2.97
CA ASP A 166 -6.74 -21.61 -2.80
C ASP A 166 -7.78 -20.52 -3.06
N ILE A 167 -8.65 -20.23 -2.09
CA ILE A 167 -9.69 -19.21 -2.21
C ILE A 167 -9.13 -17.79 -2.36
N LYS A 168 -7.89 -17.55 -1.92
CA LYS A 168 -7.22 -16.24 -2.05
C LYS A 168 -6.76 -15.97 -3.48
N GLN A 169 -6.79 -16.96 -4.37
CA GLN A 169 -6.56 -16.77 -5.81
C GLN A 169 -7.55 -15.80 -6.45
N LEU A 170 -8.73 -15.62 -5.83
CA LEU A 170 -9.73 -14.62 -6.24
C LEU A 170 -9.24 -13.17 -6.04
N PHE A 171 -8.31 -12.96 -5.12
CA PHE A 171 -7.84 -11.63 -4.73
C PHE A 171 -6.37 -11.41 -5.10
N ASN A 172 -5.59 -12.46 -5.31
CA ASN A 172 -4.18 -12.35 -5.67
C ASN A 172 -3.67 -13.59 -6.40
N TYR A 173 -2.60 -13.46 -7.18
CA TYR A 173 -2.02 -14.60 -7.90
C TYR A 173 -1.39 -15.62 -6.94
N PRO A 174 -1.50 -16.92 -7.25
CA PRO A 174 -0.92 -17.97 -6.43
C PRO A 174 0.61 -17.84 -6.35
N LEU A 175 1.17 -18.45 -5.31
CA LEU A 175 2.62 -18.56 -5.17
C LEU A 175 3.19 -19.44 -6.30
N GLU A 176 4.25 -18.98 -6.94
CA GLU A 176 4.97 -19.74 -7.98
C GLU A 176 6.37 -20.14 -7.50
N ASP A 177 6.85 -21.28 -8.00
CA ASP A 177 8.22 -21.72 -7.77
C ASP A 177 9.21 -20.78 -8.48
N THR A 178 10.30 -20.46 -7.78
CA THR A 178 11.40 -19.66 -8.32
C THR A 178 12.41 -20.55 -9.04
N LYS A 179 13.16 -19.98 -9.99
CA LYS A 179 14.25 -20.68 -10.66
C LYS A 179 15.27 -21.22 -9.64
N ALA A 180 15.67 -22.47 -9.81
CA ALA A 180 16.65 -23.11 -8.93
C ALA A 180 17.94 -22.29 -8.84
N GLY A 181 18.41 -22.04 -7.62
CA GLY A 181 19.62 -21.24 -7.36
C GLY A 181 19.42 -19.73 -7.46
N THR A 182 18.18 -19.25 -7.59
CA THR A 182 17.86 -17.81 -7.53
C THR A 182 17.22 -17.47 -6.17
N TRP A 183 16.00 -16.94 -6.17
CA TRP A 183 15.29 -16.53 -4.97
C TRP A 183 14.86 -17.71 -4.09
N LYS A 184 15.01 -17.54 -2.78
CA LYS A 184 14.53 -18.44 -1.74
C LYS A 184 13.54 -17.72 -0.85
N ILE A 185 12.41 -18.36 -0.58
CA ILE A 185 11.47 -17.90 0.44
C ILE A 185 12.10 -18.19 1.80
N ILE A 186 12.40 -17.13 2.54
CA ILE A 186 12.95 -17.22 3.90
C ILE A 186 11.86 -17.10 4.97
N GLU A 187 10.71 -16.56 4.61
CA GLU A 187 9.56 -16.43 5.48
C GLU A 187 8.29 -16.47 4.64
N ASP A 188 7.31 -17.25 5.09
CA ASP A 188 5.98 -17.33 4.50
C ASP A 188 4.94 -17.04 5.59
N ARG A 189 4.25 -15.91 5.47
CA ARG A 189 3.25 -15.41 6.41
C ARG A 189 1.87 -15.64 5.86
N THR A 190 1.27 -16.73 6.30
CA THR A 190 -0.14 -17.02 6.04
C THR A 190 -1.04 -16.41 7.11
N ASN A 191 -2.17 -15.84 6.70
CA ASN A 191 -3.16 -15.27 7.61
C ASN A 191 -4.58 -15.61 7.16
N SER A 192 -5.33 -16.36 7.98
CA SER A 192 -6.72 -16.76 7.67
C SER A 192 -7.70 -15.60 7.57
N ASP A 193 -7.41 -14.49 8.26
CA ASP A 193 -8.26 -13.30 8.30
C ASP A 193 -7.90 -12.30 7.18
N SER A 194 -6.89 -12.62 6.37
CA SER A 194 -6.44 -11.82 5.25
C SER A 194 -6.89 -12.43 3.91
N ILE A 195 -7.16 -11.56 2.93
CA ILE A 195 -7.48 -11.96 1.56
C ILE A 195 -6.22 -12.31 0.72
N PHE A 196 -5.02 -12.12 1.27
CA PHE A 196 -3.74 -12.49 0.67
C PHE A 196 -2.74 -12.93 1.75
N ASP A 197 -1.70 -13.64 1.33
CA ASP A 197 -0.55 -14.03 2.15
C ASP A 197 0.71 -13.30 1.69
N VAL A 198 1.80 -13.39 2.47
CA VAL A 198 3.05 -12.67 2.18
C VAL A 198 4.24 -13.61 2.23
N ALA A 199 4.98 -13.69 1.13
CA ALA A 199 6.27 -14.36 1.06
C ALA A 199 7.42 -13.33 1.09
N ILE A 200 8.46 -13.62 1.86
CA ILE A 200 9.70 -12.84 1.90
C ILE A 200 10.81 -13.64 1.23
N TYR A 201 11.42 -13.06 0.20
CA TYR A 201 12.50 -13.68 -0.57
C TYR A 201 13.85 -13.04 -0.28
N LYS A 202 14.89 -13.86 -0.39
CA LYS A 202 16.31 -13.47 -0.54
C LYS A 202 16.93 -14.24 -1.69
N LYS A 203 18.06 -13.77 -2.20
CA LYS A 203 18.92 -14.57 -3.09
C LYS A 203 19.51 -15.77 -2.34
#